data_AF-A0A370ICM2-F1
#
_entry.id   AF-A0A370ICM2-F1
#
_cell.length_a   1.000
_cell.length_b   1.000
_cell.length_c   1.000
_cell.angle_alpha   90.00
_cell.angle_beta   90.00
_cell.angle_gamma   90.00
#
_symmetry.space_group_name_H-M   'P 1'
#
loop_
_entity.id
_entity.type
_entity.pdbx_description
1 polymer ?
#
loop_
_entity_poly.entity_id
_entity_poly.type
_entity_poly.pdbx_seq_one_letter_code
_entity_poly.pdbx_strand_id
1 'polypeptide(L)'
;MMMNMLGGMSQSERQHVQQRTRAAMGAQVLNEGRHQGGRAPYGYTAIDGAPHPNPSRAAAGLKLRILVMDEQAAAVVQRIFRTYIAGTGLKAIANMLNHEGIPCPSAHRPEQNTHRSGDGWQMTTVAAILDNPRYTGYAVSGRATKHEELVDPDDVAAGHIVRFRRSSPDRIIRSRRPAHPSIVSVATFTEAQLVRRRRAASGNRARTRLERTRLNTGPRVYELRGRIRCDICDRKMQGETPNGGVYYRCVARTLPPGSPAHADHPKTVNLREALLTHPLNAWIAERFSPHHRSQTIETLVASQTDDDNDIRRQILRRRLNDAETKLDRHRTALEAGVDPAVLVDAINAAQAEKAAAQGELDQMPHVIKLSALEFEKLIDSFGDIAAVLDAGTPYDRAALDAALNLEIRYRPREQVAAVSVRVVNTGVRRGTHTSTTQIDVRKCA
;
A
#
# COMPACT_ATOMS: atom_id res chain seq x y z
N MET A 1 25.67 -22.72 13.91
CA MET A 1 25.02 -22.23 15.16
C MET A 1 25.39 -20.78 15.52
N MET A 2 26.66 -20.35 15.47
CA MET A 2 27.04 -18.95 15.80
C MET A 2 26.46 -17.87 14.86
N MET A 3 26.21 -18.18 13.57
CA MET A 3 25.65 -17.21 12.61
C MET A 3 24.19 -16.84 12.90
N ASN A 4 23.37 -17.78 13.38
CA ASN A 4 22.02 -17.48 13.86
C ASN A 4 22.05 -16.66 15.17
N MET A 5 23.09 -16.83 15.99
CA MET A 5 23.29 -16.01 17.19
C MET A 5 23.65 -14.56 16.83
N LEU A 6 24.57 -14.32 15.89
CA LEU A 6 24.95 -12.95 15.47
C LEU A 6 23.84 -12.24 14.67
N GLY A 7 23.12 -12.96 13.80
CA GLY A 7 21.92 -12.44 13.14
C GLY A 7 20.84 -12.07 14.15
N GLY A 8 20.62 -12.93 15.15
CA GLY A 8 19.78 -12.66 16.32
C GLY A 8 20.26 -11.46 17.14
N MET A 9 21.57 -11.28 17.32
CA MET A 9 22.16 -10.14 18.04
C MET A 9 22.05 -8.83 17.26
N SER A 10 22.20 -8.83 15.93
CA SER A 10 21.99 -7.64 15.09
C SER A 10 20.52 -7.24 15.02
N GLN A 11 19.62 -8.23 14.94
CA GLN A 11 18.18 -7.99 15.00
C GLN A 11 17.78 -7.50 16.39
N SER A 12 18.36 -8.08 17.45
CA SER A 12 18.20 -7.65 18.85
C SER A 12 18.70 -6.22 19.05
N GLU A 13 19.89 -5.86 18.56
CA GLU A 13 20.43 -4.50 18.68
C GLU A 13 19.57 -3.51 17.90
N ARG A 14 19.13 -3.86 16.68
CA ARG A 14 18.16 -3.06 15.93
C ARG A 14 16.85 -2.90 16.70
N GLN A 15 16.36 -3.96 17.34
CA GLN A 15 15.16 -3.92 18.15
C GLN A 15 15.36 -3.04 19.40
N HIS A 16 16.53 -3.11 20.05
CA HIS A 16 16.91 -2.29 21.19
C HIS A 16 17.04 -0.82 20.79
N VAL A 17 17.69 -0.50 19.67
CA VAL A 17 17.77 0.86 19.12
C VAL A 17 16.37 1.39 18.80
N GLN A 18 15.52 0.58 18.15
CA GLN A 18 14.14 0.96 17.88
C GLN A 18 13.33 1.20 19.17
N GLN A 19 13.50 0.34 20.18
CA GLN A 19 12.84 0.47 21.48
C GLN A 19 13.31 1.74 22.20
N ARG A 20 14.63 1.97 22.30
CA ARG A 20 15.21 3.20 22.88
C ARG A 20 14.73 4.45 22.16
N THR A 21 14.71 4.42 20.82
CA THR A 21 14.21 5.53 20.00
C THR A 21 12.72 5.80 20.27
N ARG A 22 11.88 4.76 20.29
CA ARG A 22 10.45 4.90 20.60
C ARG A 22 10.22 5.38 22.03
N ALA A 23 10.99 4.90 23.00
CA ALA A 23 10.93 5.34 24.39
C ALA A 23 11.32 6.82 24.52
N ALA A 24 12.39 7.26 23.86
CA ALA A 24 12.81 8.65 23.82
C ALA A 24 11.76 9.56 23.15
N MET A 25 11.23 9.16 21.99
CA MET A 25 10.13 9.87 21.33
C MET A 25 8.88 9.92 22.22
N GLY A 26 8.57 8.82 22.91
CA GLY A 26 7.48 8.73 23.86
C GLY A 26 7.64 9.70 25.02
N ALA A 27 8.82 9.75 25.63
CA ALA A 27 9.15 10.68 26.71
C ALA A 27 9.02 12.14 26.27
N GLN A 28 9.48 12.48 25.06
CA GLN A 28 9.34 13.83 24.49
C GLN A 28 7.85 14.20 24.30
N VAL A 29 7.01 13.29 23.80
CA VAL A 29 5.56 13.54 23.69
C VAL A 29 4.94 13.72 25.08
N LEU A 30 5.25 12.82 26.00
CA LEU A 30 4.68 12.80 27.34
C LEU A 30 4.99 14.08 28.12
N ASN A 31 6.27 14.50 28.11
CA ASN A 31 6.78 15.58 28.95
C ASN A 31 6.73 16.94 28.25
N GLU A 32 7.09 17.02 26.97
CA GLU A 32 7.24 18.29 26.25
C GLU A 32 6.04 18.59 25.34
N GLY A 33 5.13 17.64 25.13
CA GLY A 33 4.04 17.80 24.16
C GLY A 33 4.53 17.87 22.71
N ARG A 34 5.74 17.38 22.43
CA ARG A 34 6.39 17.59 21.14
C ARG A 34 5.64 16.93 19.99
N HIS A 35 5.41 17.67 18.91
CA HIS A 35 4.91 17.08 17.67
C HIS A 35 6.02 16.27 16.99
N GLN A 36 5.89 14.95 17.00
CA GLN A 36 6.88 14.00 16.46
C GLN A 36 6.93 13.95 14.92
N GLY A 37 6.52 15.04 14.26
CA GLY A 37 6.42 15.15 12.81
C GLY A 37 5.23 14.40 12.20
N GLY A 38 5.30 14.26 10.87
CA GLY A 38 4.22 13.72 10.04
C GLY A 38 3.31 14.80 9.46
N ARG A 39 2.20 14.36 8.87
CA ARG A 39 1.19 15.26 8.28
C ARG A 39 0.39 15.95 9.39
N ALA A 40 0.12 17.24 9.21
CA ALA A 40 -0.76 17.97 10.11
C ALA A 40 -2.19 17.42 9.97
N PRO A 41 -2.92 17.16 11.08
CA PRO A 41 -4.33 16.81 10.99
C PRO A 41 -5.12 17.97 10.37
N TYR A 42 -6.18 17.66 9.60
CA TYR A 42 -7.08 18.67 9.05
C TYR A 42 -7.62 19.61 10.13
N GLY A 43 -7.58 20.93 9.93
CA GLY A 43 -7.84 21.92 10.97
C GLY A 43 -6.58 22.47 11.65
N TYR A 44 -5.41 21.89 11.38
CA TYR A 44 -4.11 22.41 11.80
C TYR A 44 -3.16 22.56 10.60
N THR A 45 -2.23 23.50 10.73
CA THR A 45 -1.05 23.64 9.89
C THR A 45 0.21 23.46 10.75
N ALA A 46 1.23 22.78 10.22
CA ALA A 46 2.49 22.58 10.91
C ALA A 46 3.52 23.61 10.45
N ILE A 47 3.86 24.57 11.32
CA ILE A 47 4.84 25.62 11.07
C ILE A 47 6.14 25.35 11.86
N ASP A 48 7.21 26.07 11.50
CA ASP A 48 8.45 26.05 12.26
C ASP A 48 8.30 26.89 13.54
N GLY A 49 8.72 26.31 14.66
CA GLY A 49 8.78 26.93 15.98
C GLY A 49 10.22 27.19 16.42
N ALA A 50 10.48 26.99 17.71
CA ALA A 50 11.79 27.22 18.30
C ALA A 50 12.90 26.32 17.68
N PRO A 51 14.18 26.74 17.76
CA PRO A 51 15.32 25.91 17.36
C PRO A 51 15.33 24.55 18.08
N HIS A 52 15.91 23.54 17.43
CA HIS A 52 15.95 22.20 18.00
C HIS A 52 16.79 22.17 19.32
N PRO A 53 16.29 21.60 20.44
CA PRO A 53 17.00 21.54 21.74
C PRO A 53 18.40 20.91 21.68
N ASN A 54 18.63 19.99 20.75
CA ASN A 54 19.99 19.49 20.46
C ASN A 54 20.79 20.57 19.71
N PRO A 55 21.90 21.09 20.28
CA PRO A 55 22.69 22.18 19.70
C PRO A 55 23.22 21.89 18.29
N SER A 56 23.65 20.66 18.02
CA SER A 56 24.13 20.26 16.69
C SER A 56 23.03 20.36 15.63
N ARG A 57 21.79 19.98 15.99
CA ARG A 57 20.64 20.09 15.09
C ARG A 57 20.18 21.53 14.92
N ALA A 58 20.24 22.34 15.98
CA ALA A 58 19.96 23.78 15.88
C ALA A 58 20.98 24.49 14.98
N ALA A 59 22.27 24.17 15.11
CA ALA A 59 23.33 24.70 14.26
C ALA A 59 23.13 24.32 12.78
N ALA A 60 22.58 23.13 12.52
CA ALA A 60 22.15 22.70 11.18
C ALA A 60 20.82 23.36 10.71
N GLY A 61 20.32 24.38 11.41
CA GLY A 61 19.10 25.13 11.05
C GLY A 61 17.79 24.40 11.34
N LEU A 62 17.82 23.22 11.97
CA LEU A 62 16.60 22.45 12.24
C LEU A 62 15.79 23.09 13.37
N LYS A 63 14.50 23.30 13.10
CA LYS A 63 13.52 23.82 14.05
C LYS A 63 12.49 22.76 14.44
N LEU A 64 11.82 23.00 15.55
CA LEU A 64 10.69 22.16 15.97
C LEU A 64 9.48 22.48 15.12
N ARG A 65 8.71 21.45 14.76
CA ARG A 65 7.41 21.68 14.12
C ARG A 65 6.34 21.83 15.18
N ILE A 66 5.55 22.90 15.09
CA ILE A 66 4.43 23.19 15.99
C ILE A 66 3.14 23.21 15.20
N LEU A 67 2.05 22.74 15.81
CA LEU A 67 0.72 22.77 15.20
C LEU A 67 0.02 24.08 15.56
N VAL A 68 -0.38 24.83 14.54
CA VAL A 68 -1.18 26.04 14.64
C VAL A 68 -2.53 25.80 13.98
N MET A 69 -3.57 26.44 14.50
CA MET A 69 -4.93 26.27 14.01
C MET A 69 -5.09 26.88 12.61
N ASP A 70 -5.71 26.14 11.71
CA ASP A 70 -6.24 26.66 10.44
C ASP A 70 -7.71 26.99 10.70
N GLU A 71 -8.05 28.28 10.82
CA GLU A 71 -9.37 28.71 11.30
C GLU A 71 -10.53 28.18 10.47
N GLN A 72 -10.39 28.19 9.14
CA GLN A 72 -11.42 27.70 8.23
C GLN A 72 -11.62 26.19 8.38
N ALA A 73 -10.54 25.41 8.35
CA ALA A 73 -10.63 23.96 8.50
C ALA A 73 -11.02 23.54 9.94
N ALA A 74 -10.61 24.31 10.96
CA ALA A 74 -10.95 24.08 12.35
C ALA A 74 -12.44 24.28 12.62
N ALA A 75 -13.06 25.30 12.02
CA ALA A 75 -14.51 25.51 12.10
C ALA A 75 -15.30 24.32 11.53
N VAL A 76 -14.81 23.72 10.44
CA VAL A 76 -15.38 22.49 9.86
C VAL A 76 -15.24 21.31 10.82
N VAL A 77 -14.08 21.14 11.47
CA VAL A 77 -13.88 20.09 12.48
C VAL A 77 -14.84 20.26 13.67
N GLN A 78 -14.97 21.48 14.21
CA GLN A 78 -15.91 21.77 15.30
C GLN A 78 -17.35 21.42 14.90
N ARG A 79 -17.75 21.81 13.69
CA ARG A 79 -19.06 21.48 13.13
C ARG A 79 -19.26 19.97 13.00
N ILE A 80 -18.27 19.23 12.52
CA ILE A 80 -18.33 17.75 12.45
C ILE A 80 -18.62 17.14 13.83
N PHE A 81 -17.90 17.57 14.86
CA PHE A 81 -18.12 17.08 16.23
C PHE A 81 -19.54 17.40 16.71
N ARG A 82 -19.97 18.67 16.59
CA ARG A 82 -21.31 19.13 16.99
C ARG A 82 -22.43 18.35 16.28
N THR A 83 -22.36 18.25 14.95
CA THR A 83 -23.36 17.57 14.13
C THR A 83 -23.40 16.06 14.41
N TYR A 84 -22.26 15.44 14.71
CA TYR A 84 -22.20 14.01 15.06
C TYR A 84 -22.81 13.72 16.44
N ILE A 85 -22.48 14.54 17.44
CA ILE A 85 -23.04 14.46 18.80
C ILE A 85 -24.55 14.64 18.76
N ALA A 86 -25.04 15.59 17.95
CA ALA A 86 -26.47 15.84 17.72
C ALA A 86 -27.25 14.69 17.06
N GLY A 87 -26.61 13.57 16.72
CA GLY A 87 -27.32 12.37 16.20
C GLY A 87 -27.00 12.02 14.75
N THR A 88 -26.38 12.92 13.99
CA THR A 88 -26.17 12.72 12.56
C THR A 88 -25.18 11.58 12.28
N GLY A 89 -25.48 10.74 11.28
CA GLY A 89 -24.62 9.64 10.85
C GLY A 89 -23.38 10.12 10.09
N LEU A 90 -22.28 9.36 10.16
CA LEU A 90 -21.00 9.71 9.48
C LEU A 90 -21.16 9.98 7.98
N LYS A 91 -21.97 9.18 7.28
CA LYS A 91 -22.23 9.34 5.85
C LYS A 91 -23.05 10.60 5.56
N ALA A 92 -24.04 10.90 6.40
CA ALA A 92 -24.86 12.11 6.26
C ALA A 92 -24.03 13.37 6.48
N ILE A 93 -23.11 13.38 7.45
CA ILE A 93 -22.16 14.49 7.66
C ILE A 93 -21.27 14.67 6.42
N ALA A 94 -20.69 13.60 5.88
CA ALA A 94 -19.86 13.70 4.68
C ALA A 94 -20.65 14.25 3.47
N ASN A 95 -21.88 13.78 3.27
CA ASN A 95 -22.76 14.26 2.20
C ASN A 95 -23.14 15.74 2.36
N MET A 96 -23.45 16.18 3.58
CA MET A 96 -23.74 17.58 3.91
C MET A 96 -22.56 18.48 3.53
N LEU A 97 -21.35 18.13 3.97
CA LEU A 97 -20.13 18.90 3.65
C LEU A 97 -19.86 18.96 2.14
N ASN A 98 -20.11 17.86 1.42
CA ASN A 98 -19.96 17.81 -0.04
C ASN A 98 -20.99 18.69 -0.76
N HIS A 99 -22.26 18.66 -0.33
CA HIS A 99 -23.32 19.47 -0.92
C HIS A 99 -23.05 20.97 -0.76
N GLU A 100 -22.43 21.36 0.35
CA GLU A 100 -22.04 22.74 0.63
C GLU A 100 -20.72 23.16 -0.04
N GLY A 101 -20.09 22.27 -0.83
CA GLY A 101 -18.84 22.56 -1.53
C GLY A 101 -17.63 22.75 -0.61
N ILE A 102 -17.69 22.27 0.64
CA ILE A 102 -16.59 22.44 1.60
C ILE A 102 -15.41 21.54 1.20
N PRO A 103 -14.20 22.10 0.99
CA PRO A 103 -13.03 21.31 0.60
C PRO A 103 -12.70 20.19 1.60
N CYS A 104 -12.59 18.96 1.11
CA CYS A 104 -12.13 17.83 1.92
C CYS A 104 -10.63 17.95 2.24
N PRO A 105 -10.09 17.21 3.23
CA PRO A 105 -8.68 17.35 3.62
C PRO A 105 -7.66 17.22 2.48
N SER A 106 -7.94 16.36 1.49
CA SER A 106 -7.08 16.19 0.31
C SER A 106 -7.21 17.32 -0.71
N ALA A 107 -8.36 17.99 -0.79
CA ALA A 107 -8.55 19.16 -1.65
C ALA A 107 -8.07 20.46 -0.99
N HIS A 108 -8.20 20.57 0.33
CA HIS A 108 -7.75 21.74 1.10
C HIS A 108 -6.23 21.89 1.12
N ARG A 109 -5.50 20.76 1.16
CA ARG A 109 -4.03 20.68 1.21
C ARG A 109 -3.52 19.58 0.27
N PRO A 110 -3.56 19.79 -1.07
CA PRO A 110 -3.15 18.78 -2.05
C PRO A 110 -1.68 18.43 -1.95
N GLU A 111 -0.82 19.36 -1.52
CA GLU A 111 0.61 19.15 -1.31
C GLU A 111 0.91 18.10 -0.24
N GLN A 112 0.03 17.97 0.77
CA GLN A 112 0.12 16.89 1.76
C GLN A 112 -0.55 15.61 1.30
N ASN A 113 -1.32 15.61 0.21
CA ASN A 113 -2.21 14.52 -0.18
C ASN A 113 -2.09 14.13 -1.66
N THR A 114 -0.89 14.19 -2.22
CA THR A 114 -0.59 13.86 -3.63
C THR A 114 -1.10 12.50 -4.11
N HIS A 115 -1.26 11.52 -3.20
CA HIS A 115 -1.79 10.20 -3.51
C HIS A 115 -3.34 10.12 -3.51
N ARG A 116 -4.04 11.23 -3.29
CA ARG A 116 -5.51 11.29 -3.25
C ARG A 116 -6.00 12.26 -4.30
N SER A 117 -7.08 11.90 -4.97
CA SER A 117 -7.70 12.64 -6.06
C SER A 117 -8.46 13.89 -5.62
N GLY A 118 -8.79 14.03 -4.32
CA GLY A 118 -9.45 15.24 -3.81
C GLY A 118 -10.97 15.29 -3.99
N ASP A 119 -11.59 14.21 -4.45
CA ASP A 119 -12.99 14.13 -4.94
C ASP A 119 -14.12 14.38 -3.91
N GLY A 120 -13.78 14.81 -2.69
CA GLY A 120 -14.75 15.17 -1.66
C GLY A 120 -14.69 14.33 -0.38
N TRP A 121 -15.53 14.71 0.58
CA TRP A 121 -15.66 14.10 1.89
C TRP A 121 -16.15 12.66 1.82
N GLN A 122 -15.43 11.78 2.51
CA GLN A 122 -15.79 10.38 2.69
C GLN A 122 -16.21 10.13 4.13
N MET A 123 -17.11 9.16 4.33
CA MET A 123 -17.52 8.69 5.67
C MET A 123 -16.32 8.29 6.55
N THR A 124 -15.32 7.65 5.94
CA THR A 124 -14.08 7.22 6.61
C THR A 124 -13.22 8.39 7.05
N THR A 125 -13.19 9.48 6.28
CA THR A 125 -12.52 10.73 6.64
C THR A 125 -13.17 11.38 7.87
N VAL A 126 -14.50 11.51 7.87
CA VAL A 126 -15.25 12.00 9.03
C VAL A 126 -15.01 11.11 10.26
N ALA A 127 -15.01 9.79 10.07
CA ALA A 127 -14.72 8.84 11.15
C ALA A 127 -13.30 9.01 11.71
N ALA A 128 -12.30 9.25 10.86
CA ALA A 128 -10.92 9.46 11.27
C ALA A 128 -10.74 10.78 12.04
N ILE A 129 -11.47 11.84 11.67
CA ILE A 129 -11.49 13.10 12.42
C ILE A 129 -12.04 12.89 13.82
N LEU A 130 -13.22 12.26 13.93
CA LEU A 130 -13.84 11.97 15.23
C LEU A 130 -12.99 11.05 16.11
N ASP A 131 -12.17 10.16 15.52
CA ASP A 131 -11.28 9.24 16.24
C ASP A 131 -9.94 9.88 16.61
N ASN A 132 -9.67 11.14 16.26
CA ASN A 132 -8.36 11.76 16.47
C ASN A 132 -8.30 12.61 17.74
N PRO A 133 -7.67 12.12 18.84
CA PRO A 133 -7.59 12.88 20.08
C PRO A 133 -6.73 14.14 19.98
N ARG A 134 -5.93 14.32 18.91
CA ARG A 134 -5.13 15.54 18.72
C ARG A 134 -6.00 16.80 18.65
N TYR A 135 -7.28 16.71 18.31
CA TYR A 135 -8.18 17.88 18.33
C TYR A 135 -8.44 18.45 19.71
N THR A 136 -8.13 17.70 20.78
CA THR A 136 -8.23 18.16 22.18
C THR A 136 -7.08 19.06 22.62
N GLY A 137 -6.11 19.34 21.74
CA GLY A 137 -4.92 20.15 22.07
C GLY A 137 -3.78 19.36 22.72
N TYR A 138 -3.92 18.05 22.92
CA TYR A 138 -2.86 17.20 23.46
C TYR A 138 -2.05 16.52 22.35
N ALA A 139 -0.74 16.42 22.55
CA ALA A 139 0.11 15.64 21.65
C ALA A 139 -0.12 14.14 21.88
N VAL A 140 -0.25 13.39 20.78
CA VAL A 140 -0.53 11.95 20.82
C VAL A 140 0.37 11.20 19.85
N SER A 141 1.03 10.16 20.33
CA SER A 141 1.92 9.28 19.56
C SER A 141 1.63 7.80 19.81
N GLY A 142 2.16 6.94 18.95
CA GLY A 142 2.05 5.49 19.10
C GLY A 142 0.68 4.90 18.75
N ARG A 143 -0.18 5.59 17.98
CA ARG A 143 -1.52 5.10 17.61
C ARG A 143 -1.52 3.87 16.70
N ALA A 144 -0.45 3.67 15.95
CA ALA A 144 -0.26 2.49 15.11
C ALA A 144 1.20 2.01 15.24
N THR A 145 1.37 0.70 15.22
CA THR A 145 2.68 0.05 15.28
C THR A 145 2.95 -0.65 13.95
N LYS A 146 4.19 -0.51 13.46
CA LYS A 146 4.69 -1.24 12.30
C LYS A 146 4.97 -2.69 12.72
N HIS A 147 4.31 -3.64 12.07
CA HIS A 147 4.59 -5.07 12.17
C HIS A 147 5.22 -5.52 10.86
N GLU A 148 6.34 -6.22 10.96
CA GLU A 148 6.93 -6.95 9.85
C GLU A 148 6.47 -8.40 10.00
N GLU A 149 5.73 -8.88 9.02
CA GLU A 149 5.23 -10.25 8.95
C GLU A 149 5.91 -10.93 7.77
N LEU A 150 6.25 -12.20 7.88
CA LEU A 150 6.72 -12.98 6.74
C LEU A 150 5.63 -13.02 5.66
N VAL A 151 6.02 -12.88 4.39
CA VAL A 151 5.13 -13.01 3.22
C VAL A 151 4.50 -14.41 3.22
N ASP A 152 5.34 -15.42 3.45
CA ASP A 152 4.97 -16.81 3.62
C ASP A 152 5.62 -17.35 4.92
N PRO A 153 4.85 -17.88 5.88
CA PRO A 153 5.40 -18.51 7.08
C PRO A 153 6.30 -19.72 6.80
N ASP A 154 6.08 -20.43 5.68
CA ASP A 154 6.81 -21.64 5.30
C ASP A 154 7.99 -21.34 4.35
N ASP A 155 8.08 -20.12 3.81
CA ASP A 155 9.21 -19.62 3.02
C ASP A 155 9.75 -18.28 3.56
N VAL A 156 10.78 -18.37 4.41
CA VAL A 156 11.46 -17.21 5.02
C VAL A 156 12.14 -16.33 3.97
N ALA A 157 12.52 -16.88 2.81
CA ALA A 157 13.20 -16.16 1.73
C ALA A 157 12.25 -15.28 0.90
N ALA A 158 10.93 -15.56 0.93
CA ALA A 158 9.89 -14.74 0.30
C ALA A 158 9.84 -13.30 0.84
N GLY A 159 10.47 -13.04 2.00
CA GLY A 159 10.66 -11.71 2.56
C GLY A 159 9.57 -11.30 3.53
N HIS A 160 9.54 -10.01 3.89
CA HIS A 160 8.64 -9.47 4.90
C HIS A 160 7.68 -8.44 4.30
N ILE A 161 6.40 -8.54 4.64
CA ILE A 161 5.43 -7.48 4.41
C ILE A 161 5.32 -6.58 5.64
N VAL A 162 5.28 -5.28 5.40
CA VAL A 162 5.02 -4.30 6.45
C VAL A 162 3.53 -4.08 6.58
N ARG A 163 2.98 -4.38 7.75
CA ARG A 163 1.59 -4.06 8.11
C ARG A 163 1.54 -3.13 9.30
N PHE A 164 0.71 -2.08 9.20
CA PHE A 164 0.44 -1.19 10.32
C PHE A 164 -0.79 -1.69 11.07
N ARG A 165 -0.63 -2.01 12.35
CA ARG A 165 -1.73 -2.41 13.24
C ARG A 165 -2.02 -1.29 14.22
N ARG A 166 -3.30 -1.11 14.60
CA ARG A 166 -3.65 -0.18 15.68
C ARG A 166 -3.00 -0.65 16.97
N SER A 167 -2.40 0.28 17.70
CA SER A 167 -1.84 -0.03 19.01
C SER A 167 -2.95 -0.18 20.05
N SER A 168 -2.67 -0.97 21.08
CA SER A 168 -3.51 -1.04 22.28
C SER A 168 -3.49 0.30 23.03
N PRO A 169 -4.55 0.65 23.77
CA PRO A 169 -4.66 1.96 24.44
C PRO A 169 -3.50 2.30 25.39
N ASP A 170 -2.94 1.31 26.06
CA ASP A 170 -1.78 1.43 26.98
C ASP A 170 -0.50 1.87 26.27
N ARG A 171 -0.36 1.57 24.97
CA ARG A 171 0.79 1.99 24.17
C ARG A 171 0.64 3.39 23.56
N ILE A 172 -0.55 3.99 23.65
CA ILE A 172 -0.81 5.31 23.10
C ILE A 172 -0.38 6.37 24.10
N ILE A 173 0.68 7.09 23.77
CA ILE A 173 1.25 8.12 24.63
C ILE A 173 0.53 9.43 24.35
N ARG A 174 0.03 10.07 25.41
CA ARG A 174 -0.57 11.40 25.40
C ARG A 174 0.25 12.34 26.28
N SER A 175 0.46 13.58 25.84
CA SER A 175 1.14 14.60 26.64
C SER A 175 0.43 14.87 27.96
N ARG A 176 1.19 15.23 29.00
CA ARG A 176 0.65 15.61 30.31
C ARG A 176 -0.05 16.97 30.29
N ARG A 177 0.48 17.90 29.49
CA ARG A 177 -0.03 19.26 29.32
C ARG A 177 -0.56 19.46 27.89
N PRO A 178 -1.48 20.40 27.66
CA PRO A 178 -1.83 20.85 26.32
C PRO A 178 -0.56 21.26 25.54
N ALA A 179 -0.47 20.82 24.29
CA ALA A 179 0.69 20.95 23.42
C ALA A 179 0.46 21.94 22.26
N HIS A 180 -0.79 22.12 21.85
CA HIS A 180 -1.20 22.99 20.75
C HIS A 180 -2.65 23.45 20.95
N PRO A 181 -3.13 24.49 20.23
CA PRO A 181 -4.49 24.99 20.39
C PRO A 181 -5.54 23.89 20.23
N SER A 182 -6.48 23.78 21.16
CA SER A 182 -7.58 22.81 21.08
C SER A 182 -8.65 23.28 20.11
N ILE A 183 -9.01 22.46 19.12
CA ILE A 183 -10.15 22.73 18.24
C ILE A 183 -11.46 22.32 18.92
N VAL A 184 -11.44 21.25 19.71
CA VAL A 184 -12.57 20.81 20.54
C VAL A 184 -12.13 20.57 21.98
N SER A 185 -13.03 20.72 22.94
CA SER A 185 -12.73 20.39 24.33
C SER A 185 -12.57 18.87 24.52
N VAL A 186 -11.87 18.47 25.59
CA VAL A 186 -11.79 17.06 26.01
C VAL A 186 -13.18 16.49 26.28
N ALA A 187 -14.10 17.30 26.84
CA ALA A 187 -15.48 16.90 27.10
C ALA A 187 -16.22 16.58 25.79
N THR A 188 -16.18 17.48 24.80
CA THR A 188 -16.79 17.27 23.47
C THR A 188 -16.22 16.04 22.77
N PHE A 189 -14.91 15.83 22.84
CA PHE A 189 -14.29 14.63 22.27
C PHE A 189 -14.79 13.36 22.96
N THR A 190 -14.84 13.37 24.29
CA THR A 190 -15.29 12.23 25.10
C THR A 190 -16.76 11.90 24.81
N GLU A 191 -17.62 12.91 24.71
CA GLU A 191 -19.02 12.74 24.34
C GLU A 191 -19.17 12.09 22.96
N ALA A 192 -18.41 12.56 21.96
CA ALA A 192 -18.40 11.94 20.64
C ALA A 192 -17.94 10.46 20.71
N GLN A 193 -16.95 10.12 21.54
CA GLN A 193 -16.53 8.73 21.75
C GLN A 193 -17.62 7.88 22.42
N LEU A 194 -18.35 8.42 23.39
CA LEU A 194 -19.47 7.73 24.03
C LEU A 194 -20.60 7.47 23.02
N VAL A 195 -20.96 8.45 22.20
CA VAL A 195 -21.94 8.27 21.11
C VAL A 195 -21.47 7.19 20.13
N ARG A 196 -20.18 7.16 19.76
CA ARG A 196 -19.62 6.12 18.90
C ARG A 196 -19.74 4.73 19.52
N ARG A 197 -19.40 4.59 20.82
CA ARG A 197 -19.50 3.31 21.55
C ARG A 197 -20.95 2.83 21.65
N ARG A 198 -21.90 3.72 22.00
CA ARG A 198 -23.34 3.41 22.03
C ARG A 198 -23.82 2.92 20.67
N ARG A 199 -23.54 3.66 19.58
CA ARG A 199 -23.92 3.23 18.22
C ARG A 199 -23.24 1.94 17.77
N ALA A 200 -22.03 1.66 18.25
CA ALA A 200 -21.34 0.40 17.96
C ALA A 200 -21.96 -0.79 18.69
N ALA A 201 -22.49 -0.59 19.90
CA ALA A 201 -23.20 -1.61 20.68
C ALA A 201 -24.64 -1.84 20.18
N SER A 202 -25.33 -0.79 19.71
CA SER A 202 -26.75 -0.85 19.32
C SER A 202 -27.00 -1.12 17.83
N GLY A 203 -25.96 -1.17 16.98
CA GLY A 203 -26.13 -1.39 15.54
C GLY A 203 -26.27 -2.87 15.16
N ASN A 204 -26.94 -3.17 14.05
CA ASN A 204 -27.02 -4.53 13.47
C ASN A 204 -25.64 -5.22 13.29
N ARG A 205 -24.53 -4.46 13.27
CA ARG A 205 -23.15 -4.97 13.29
C ARG A 205 -22.70 -5.58 14.63
N ALA A 206 -23.29 -5.22 15.77
CA ALA A 206 -23.05 -5.87 17.05
C ALA A 206 -23.64 -7.29 17.06
N ARG A 207 -24.84 -7.46 16.48
CA ARG A 207 -25.47 -8.78 16.26
C ARG A 207 -24.70 -9.65 15.26
N THR A 208 -23.97 -9.06 14.30
CA THR A 208 -23.13 -9.80 13.33
C THR A 208 -21.71 -10.11 13.82
N ARG A 209 -21.30 -9.66 15.03
CA ARG A 209 -19.97 -9.99 15.61
C ARG A 209 -19.96 -11.27 16.44
N LEU A 210 -21.12 -11.81 16.78
CA LEU A 210 -21.23 -13.20 17.21
C LEU A 210 -21.04 -14.04 15.94
N GLU A 211 -19.90 -14.73 15.87
CA GLU A 211 -19.46 -15.62 14.78
C GLU A 211 -19.36 -15.02 13.38
N ARG A 212 -18.24 -14.36 13.06
CA ARG A 212 -17.70 -14.44 11.68
C ARG A 212 -16.18 -14.40 11.68
N THR A 213 -15.55 -15.55 11.86
CA THR A 213 -14.29 -15.85 11.17
C THR A 213 -14.64 -15.87 9.68
N ARG A 214 -14.62 -14.71 9.00
CA ARG A 214 -14.65 -14.72 7.54
C ARG A 214 -13.26 -15.13 7.08
N LEU A 215 -13.05 -16.44 7.01
CA LEU A 215 -12.17 -16.96 5.97
C LEU A 215 -12.69 -16.39 4.64
N ASN A 216 -11.76 -16.00 3.78
CA ASN A 216 -12.01 -15.43 2.46
C ASN A 216 -12.46 -16.56 1.50
N THR A 217 -13.49 -17.31 1.90
CA THR A 217 -14.09 -18.48 1.23
C THR A 217 -15.55 -18.15 0.94
N GLY A 218 -15.79 -17.11 0.14
CA GLY A 218 -17.05 -17.10 -0.61
C GLY A 218 -16.98 -18.23 -1.65
N PRO A 219 -18.08 -18.97 -1.93
CA PRO A 219 -18.06 -20.10 -2.88
C PRO A 219 -17.85 -19.69 -4.35
N ARG A 220 -17.69 -18.39 -4.65
CA ARG A 220 -17.59 -17.90 -6.03
C ARG A 220 -16.39 -16.99 -6.21
N VAL A 221 -15.58 -17.34 -7.21
CA VAL A 221 -14.43 -16.58 -7.68
C VAL A 221 -14.93 -15.50 -8.64
N TYR A 222 -14.40 -14.30 -8.49
CA TYR A 222 -14.56 -13.20 -9.43
C TYR A 222 -13.25 -13.13 -10.20
N GLU A 223 -13.19 -13.70 -11.40
CA GLU A 223 -11.96 -13.87 -12.20
C GLU A 223 -11.26 -12.53 -12.42
N LEU A 224 -12.02 -11.55 -12.92
CA LEU A 224 -11.56 -10.20 -13.24
C LEU A 224 -11.57 -9.23 -12.03
N ARG A 225 -11.54 -9.76 -10.80
CA ARG A 225 -11.63 -8.94 -9.58
C ARG A 225 -10.51 -7.91 -9.52
N GLY A 226 -10.92 -6.64 -9.48
CA GLY A 226 -10.00 -5.53 -9.32
C GLY A 226 -9.20 -5.16 -10.58
N ARG A 227 -9.51 -5.81 -11.71
CA ARG A 227 -8.98 -5.55 -13.06
C ARG A 227 -9.85 -4.57 -13.84
N ILE A 228 -11.16 -4.57 -13.59
CA ILE A 228 -12.14 -3.73 -14.30
C ILE A 228 -12.34 -2.38 -13.62
N ARG A 229 -12.21 -1.29 -14.40
CA ARG A 229 -12.52 0.09 -14.02
C ARG A 229 -13.62 0.66 -14.91
N CYS A 230 -14.47 1.49 -14.32
CA CYS A 230 -15.44 2.28 -15.08
C CYS A 230 -14.75 3.49 -15.71
N ASP A 231 -14.86 3.67 -17.03
CA ASP A 231 -14.17 4.76 -17.73
C ASP A 231 -14.74 6.16 -17.36
N ILE A 232 -15.98 6.22 -16.86
CA ILE A 232 -16.64 7.48 -16.48
C ILE A 232 -16.10 8.04 -15.14
N CYS A 233 -15.78 7.19 -14.17
CA CYS A 233 -15.39 7.62 -12.82
C CYS A 233 -14.06 7.03 -12.33
N ASP A 234 -13.35 6.30 -13.17
CA ASP A 234 -12.08 5.59 -12.94
C ASP A 234 -12.06 4.58 -11.76
N ARG A 235 -13.20 4.39 -11.09
CA ARG A 235 -13.32 3.45 -9.97
C ARG A 235 -13.30 2.01 -10.43
N LYS A 236 -12.66 1.17 -9.60
CA LYS A 236 -12.74 -0.28 -9.73
C LYS A 236 -14.19 -0.74 -9.55
N MET A 237 -14.66 -1.55 -10.49
CA MET A 237 -16.00 -2.12 -10.44
C MET A 237 -16.06 -3.23 -9.38
N GLN A 238 -17.22 -3.39 -8.76
CA GLN A 238 -17.45 -4.36 -7.68
C GLN A 238 -18.11 -5.62 -8.24
N GLY A 239 -17.57 -6.79 -7.93
CA GLY A 239 -18.20 -8.06 -8.25
C GLY A 239 -19.52 -8.26 -7.50
N GLU A 240 -20.53 -8.74 -8.18
CA GLU A 240 -21.83 -9.15 -7.66
C GLU A 240 -22.35 -10.36 -8.44
N THR A 241 -23.18 -11.19 -7.82
CA THR A 241 -23.73 -12.40 -8.47
C THR A 241 -25.25 -12.41 -8.50
N PRO A 242 -25.91 -11.46 -9.21
CA PRO A 242 -27.36 -11.48 -9.37
C PRO A 242 -27.79 -12.73 -10.16
N ASN A 243 -28.81 -13.42 -9.66
CA ASN A 243 -29.46 -14.57 -10.31
C ASN A 243 -28.48 -15.65 -10.84
N GLY A 244 -27.37 -15.87 -10.14
CA GLY A 244 -26.41 -16.91 -10.49
C GLY A 244 -25.38 -16.55 -11.58
N GLY A 245 -25.47 -15.39 -12.23
CA GLY A 245 -24.43 -14.87 -13.14
C GLY A 245 -23.44 -13.96 -12.43
N VAL A 246 -22.18 -13.89 -12.88
CA VAL A 246 -21.17 -12.97 -12.33
C VAL A 246 -21.19 -11.65 -13.10
N TYR A 247 -21.29 -10.54 -12.36
CA TYR A 247 -21.32 -9.18 -12.88
C TYR A 247 -20.34 -8.29 -12.14
N TYR A 248 -19.82 -7.30 -12.85
CA TYR A 248 -19.08 -6.18 -12.31
C TYR A 248 -19.96 -4.94 -12.38
N ARG A 249 -20.16 -4.30 -11.23
CA ARG A 249 -21.05 -3.15 -11.07
C ARG A 249 -20.30 -1.91 -10.59
N CYS A 250 -20.62 -0.77 -11.20
CA CYS A 250 -20.30 0.56 -10.69
C CYS A 250 -21.59 1.33 -10.40
N VAL A 251 -21.69 2.01 -9.26
CA VAL A 251 -22.93 2.70 -8.85
C VAL A 251 -22.68 4.14 -8.50
N ALA A 252 -23.41 5.04 -9.18
CA ALA A 252 -23.31 6.47 -8.98
C ALA A 252 -23.63 6.89 -7.53
N ARG A 253 -24.56 6.20 -6.84
CA ARG A 253 -24.87 6.44 -5.41
C ARG A 253 -23.67 6.29 -4.46
N THR A 254 -22.62 5.58 -4.88
CA THR A 254 -21.37 5.47 -4.11
C THR A 254 -20.39 6.59 -4.42
N LEU A 255 -20.60 7.35 -5.49
CA LEU A 255 -19.85 8.57 -5.79
C LEU A 255 -20.16 9.63 -4.72
N PRO A 256 -19.20 10.49 -4.39
CA PRO A 256 -19.43 11.60 -3.48
C PRO A 256 -20.45 12.54 -4.15
N PRO A 257 -21.52 12.97 -3.46
CA PRO A 257 -22.44 13.96 -4.01
C PRO A 257 -21.67 15.20 -4.52
N GLY A 258 -22.02 15.73 -5.69
CA GLY A 258 -21.33 16.88 -6.30
C GLY A 258 -20.05 16.56 -7.08
N SER A 259 -19.61 15.30 -7.14
CA SER A 259 -18.53 14.89 -8.05
C SER A 259 -18.88 15.17 -9.52
N PRO A 260 -17.95 15.70 -10.34
CA PRO A 260 -18.19 15.92 -11.78
C PRO A 260 -18.66 14.65 -12.51
N ALA A 261 -18.18 13.49 -12.07
CA ALA A 261 -18.59 12.19 -12.64
C ALA A 261 -20.08 11.88 -12.47
N HIS A 262 -20.82 12.53 -11.54
CA HIS A 262 -22.27 12.36 -11.44
C HIS A 262 -23.02 12.84 -12.67
N ALA A 263 -22.52 13.84 -13.39
CA ALA A 263 -23.18 14.37 -14.58
C ALA A 263 -23.26 13.31 -15.69
N ASP A 264 -22.19 12.53 -15.85
CA ASP A 264 -22.05 11.58 -16.95
C ASP A 264 -22.35 10.12 -16.58
N HIS A 265 -22.35 9.77 -15.29
CA HIS A 265 -22.45 8.39 -14.82
C HIS A 265 -23.91 7.95 -14.60
N PRO A 266 -24.39 6.89 -15.29
CA PRO A 266 -25.72 6.30 -15.04
C PRO A 266 -25.91 5.84 -13.59
N LYS A 267 -27.15 5.70 -13.12
CA LYS A 267 -27.43 5.25 -11.72
C LYS A 267 -26.64 3.98 -11.34
N THR A 268 -26.62 3.02 -12.25
CA THR A 268 -25.86 1.77 -12.15
C THR A 268 -25.30 1.42 -13.52
N VAL A 269 -24.02 1.07 -13.56
CA VAL A 269 -23.34 0.46 -14.72
C VAL A 269 -23.05 -0.99 -14.35
N ASN A 270 -23.51 -1.93 -15.19
CA ASN A 270 -23.27 -3.36 -15.00
C ASN A 270 -22.57 -3.93 -16.23
N LEU A 271 -21.63 -4.83 -16.00
CA LEU A 271 -20.92 -5.59 -17.03
C LEU A 271 -20.90 -7.06 -16.62
N ARG A 272 -21.42 -7.95 -17.46
CA ARG A 272 -21.42 -9.39 -17.18
C ARG A 272 -20.03 -9.96 -17.49
N GLU A 273 -19.48 -10.74 -16.56
CA GLU A 273 -18.12 -11.31 -16.68
C GLU A 273 -17.98 -12.19 -17.94
N ALA A 274 -18.99 -13.02 -18.20
CA ALA A 274 -19.01 -13.95 -19.34
C ALA A 274 -18.87 -13.25 -20.72
N LEU A 275 -19.21 -11.96 -20.83
CA LEU A 275 -19.07 -11.20 -22.08
C LEU A 275 -17.60 -10.82 -22.36
N LEU A 276 -16.74 -10.92 -21.36
CA LEU A 276 -15.32 -10.60 -21.46
C LEU A 276 -14.44 -11.85 -21.50
N THR A 277 -14.77 -12.87 -20.72
CA THR A 277 -13.89 -14.04 -20.51
C THR A 277 -13.50 -14.73 -21.81
N HIS A 278 -14.48 -15.13 -22.65
CA HIS A 278 -14.16 -15.85 -23.89
C HIS A 278 -13.45 -14.96 -24.93
N PRO A 279 -13.88 -13.70 -25.20
CA PRO A 279 -13.12 -12.82 -26.10
C PRO A 279 -11.70 -12.50 -25.58
N LEU A 280 -11.53 -12.40 -24.26
CA LEU A 280 -10.22 -12.20 -23.62
C LEU A 280 -9.32 -13.43 -23.84
N ASN A 281 -9.83 -14.63 -23.59
CA ASN A 281 -9.10 -15.88 -23.79
C ASN A 281 -8.70 -16.06 -25.27
N ALA A 282 -9.62 -15.79 -26.19
CA ALA A 282 -9.34 -15.83 -27.63
C ALA A 282 -8.24 -14.85 -28.03
N TRP A 283 -8.29 -13.62 -27.51
CA TRP A 283 -7.25 -12.62 -27.78
C TRP A 283 -5.89 -12.99 -27.20
N ILE A 284 -5.85 -13.57 -25.99
CA ILE A 284 -4.61 -14.10 -25.40
C ILE A 284 -4.07 -15.24 -26.26
N ALA A 285 -4.92 -16.19 -26.66
CA ALA A 285 -4.56 -17.32 -27.51
C ALA A 285 -4.05 -16.88 -28.89
N GLU A 286 -4.62 -15.83 -29.48
CA GLU A 286 -4.17 -15.26 -30.76
C GLU A 286 -2.68 -14.85 -30.73
N ARG A 287 -2.16 -14.44 -29.57
CA ARG A 287 -0.72 -14.13 -29.42
C ARG A 287 0.19 -15.34 -29.54
N PHE A 288 -0.34 -16.53 -29.31
CA PHE A 288 0.37 -17.79 -29.48
C PHE A 288 0.02 -18.49 -30.81
N SER A 289 -0.80 -17.86 -31.67
CA SER A 289 -1.09 -18.37 -33.01
C SER A 289 0.16 -18.46 -33.88
N PRO A 290 0.19 -19.34 -34.90
CA PRO A 290 1.38 -19.55 -35.74
C PRO A 290 1.97 -18.26 -36.32
N HIS A 291 1.14 -17.27 -36.65
CA HIS A 291 1.58 -15.99 -37.22
C HIS A 291 2.26 -15.05 -36.22
N HIS A 292 1.85 -15.09 -34.95
CA HIS A 292 2.40 -14.22 -33.89
C HIS A 292 3.40 -14.94 -32.99
N ARG A 293 3.49 -16.27 -33.07
CA ARG A 293 4.23 -17.12 -32.16
C ARG A 293 5.70 -16.74 -32.05
N SER A 294 6.39 -16.57 -33.17
CA SER A 294 7.82 -16.20 -33.15
C SER A 294 8.07 -14.88 -32.43
N GLN A 295 7.25 -13.86 -32.72
CA GLN A 295 7.33 -12.55 -32.07
C GLN A 295 7.00 -12.63 -30.57
N THR A 296 5.99 -13.43 -30.20
CA THR A 296 5.61 -13.65 -28.80
C THR A 296 6.70 -14.37 -28.03
N ILE A 297 7.32 -15.40 -28.61
CA ILE A 297 8.43 -16.13 -27.98
C ILE A 297 9.66 -15.23 -27.84
N GLU A 298 10.00 -14.45 -28.87
CA GLU A 298 11.08 -13.46 -28.78
C GLU A 298 10.82 -12.46 -27.66
N THR A 299 9.58 -11.96 -27.55
CA THR A 299 9.16 -11.06 -26.47
C THR A 299 9.25 -11.74 -25.11
N LEU A 300 8.81 -13.00 -24.98
CA LEU A 300 8.87 -13.77 -23.73
C LEU A 300 10.32 -14.00 -23.30
N VAL A 301 11.17 -14.43 -24.22
CA VAL A 301 12.61 -14.60 -23.98
C VAL A 301 13.26 -13.28 -23.56
N ALA A 302 12.95 -12.17 -24.24
CA ALA A 302 13.45 -10.84 -23.89
C ALA A 302 12.87 -10.30 -22.56
N SER A 303 11.67 -10.77 -22.17
CA SER A 303 10.99 -10.40 -20.93
C SER A 303 11.36 -11.28 -19.73
N GLN A 304 12.20 -12.30 -19.90
CA GLN A 304 12.85 -13.01 -18.79
C GLN A 304 13.84 -12.07 -18.11
N THR A 305 13.31 -11.05 -17.44
CA THR A 305 14.05 -10.01 -16.75
C THR A 305 14.69 -10.63 -15.52
N ASP A 306 16.02 -10.52 -15.48
CA ASP A 306 16.79 -10.79 -14.27
C ASP A 306 16.69 -9.59 -13.31
N ASP A 307 16.17 -8.43 -13.71
CA ASP A 307 16.44 -7.13 -13.06
C ASP A 307 16.27 -7.09 -11.53
N ASP A 308 15.23 -7.65 -10.93
CA ASP A 308 15.11 -7.64 -9.46
C ASP A 308 16.15 -8.57 -8.78
N ASN A 309 16.44 -9.72 -9.39
CA ASN A 309 17.50 -10.62 -8.94
C ASN A 309 18.88 -10.08 -9.30
N ASP A 310 19.06 -9.42 -10.43
CA ASP A 310 20.31 -8.82 -10.87
C ASP A 310 20.63 -7.56 -10.07
N ILE A 311 19.63 -6.74 -9.72
CA ILE A 311 19.79 -5.63 -8.77
C ILE A 311 20.17 -6.19 -7.41
N ARG A 312 19.49 -7.23 -6.92
CA ARG A 312 19.84 -7.88 -5.64
C ARG A 312 21.24 -8.49 -5.67
N ARG A 313 21.60 -9.16 -6.76
CA ARG A 313 22.93 -9.75 -7.01
C ARG A 313 24.00 -8.67 -7.12
N GLN A 314 23.72 -7.54 -7.77
CA GLN A 314 24.61 -6.38 -7.83
C GLN A 314 24.80 -5.73 -6.46
N ILE A 315 23.74 -5.59 -5.67
CA ILE A 315 23.81 -5.09 -4.29
C ILE A 315 24.69 -6.02 -3.45
N LEU A 316 24.48 -7.34 -3.53
CA LEU A 316 25.27 -8.33 -2.80
C LEU A 316 26.75 -8.32 -3.24
N ARG A 317 27.03 -8.27 -4.54
CA ARG A 317 28.39 -8.12 -5.09
C ARG A 317 29.07 -6.82 -4.63
N ARG A 318 28.34 -5.70 -4.58
CA ARG A 318 28.89 -4.45 -4.06
C ARG A 318 29.24 -4.58 -2.58
N ARG A 319 28.35 -5.16 -1.76
CA ARG A 319 28.62 -5.40 -0.33
C ARG A 319 29.83 -6.32 -0.12
N LEU A 320 29.99 -7.34 -0.96
CA LEU A 320 31.17 -8.21 -0.96
C LEU A 320 32.44 -7.41 -1.22
N ASN A 321 32.48 -6.62 -2.30
CA ASN A 321 33.63 -5.78 -2.65
C ASN A 321 33.95 -4.72 -1.57
N ASP A 322 32.91 -4.11 -0.98
CA ASP A 322 33.08 -3.12 0.10
C ASP A 322 33.70 -3.78 1.34
N ALA A 323 33.27 -4.98 1.70
CA ALA A 323 33.84 -5.75 2.80
C ALA A 323 35.29 -6.16 2.53
N GLU A 324 35.61 -6.59 1.31
CA GLU A 324 36.98 -6.90 0.89
C GLU A 324 37.89 -5.67 0.95
N THR A 325 37.40 -4.52 0.50
CA THR A 325 38.13 -3.25 0.57
C THR A 325 38.39 -2.82 2.02
N LYS A 326 37.44 -3.05 2.94
CA LYS A 326 37.66 -2.77 4.37
C LYS A 326 38.74 -3.68 4.96
N LEU A 327 38.72 -4.97 4.62
CA LEU A 327 39.75 -5.91 5.07
C LEU A 327 41.14 -5.52 4.57
N ASP A 328 41.25 -5.10 3.31
CA ASP A 328 42.50 -4.63 2.75
C ASP A 328 43.02 -3.37 3.48
N ARG A 329 42.14 -2.39 3.74
CA ARG A 329 42.50 -1.20 4.53
C ARG A 329 42.95 -1.53 5.95
N HIS A 330 42.28 -2.48 6.62
CA HIS A 330 42.69 -2.91 7.95
C HIS A 330 44.05 -3.61 7.91
N ARG A 331 44.32 -4.42 6.88
CA ARG A 331 45.63 -5.01 6.65
C ARG A 331 46.71 -3.93 6.46
N THR A 332 46.47 -2.92 5.63
CA THR A 332 47.42 -1.80 5.45
C THR A 332 47.67 -1.03 6.75
N ALA A 333 46.64 -0.86 7.59
CA ALA A 333 46.79 -0.20 8.89
C ALA A 333 47.67 -1.00 9.87
N LEU A 334 47.55 -2.34 9.86
CA LEU A 334 48.44 -3.22 10.63
C LEU A 334 49.88 -3.13 10.13
N GLU A 335 50.08 -3.13 8.81
CA GLU A 335 51.40 -2.96 8.19
C GLU A 335 52.02 -1.59 8.52
N ALA A 336 51.19 -0.56 8.76
CA ALA A 336 51.62 0.78 9.19
C ALA A 336 51.87 0.90 10.72
N GLY A 337 51.77 -0.19 11.48
CA GLY A 337 52.11 -0.24 12.91
C GLY A 337 50.97 0.11 13.86
N VAL A 338 49.71 0.11 13.42
CA VAL A 338 48.55 0.23 14.31
C VAL A 338 48.42 -1.04 15.17
N ASP A 339 48.16 -0.86 16.47
CA ASP A 339 47.98 -1.97 17.41
C ASP A 339 46.86 -2.92 16.92
N PRO A 340 47.18 -4.20 16.65
CA PRO A 340 46.21 -5.18 16.22
C PRO A 340 45.00 -5.31 17.14
N ALA A 341 45.19 -5.13 18.46
CA ALA A 341 44.12 -5.28 19.45
C ALA A 341 42.94 -4.32 19.21
N VAL A 342 43.21 -3.14 18.64
CA VAL A 342 42.18 -2.11 18.37
C VAL A 342 41.37 -2.41 17.11
N LEU A 343 41.90 -3.25 16.21
CA LEU A 343 41.28 -3.56 14.91
C LEU A 343 40.57 -4.93 14.87
N VAL A 344 40.73 -5.77 15.90
CA VAL A 344 40.13 -7.12 15.96
C VAL A 344 38.62 -7.09 15.65
N ASP A 345 37.87 -6.22 16.34
CA ASP A 345 36.42 -6.13 16.14
C ASP A 345 36.04 -5.65 14.73
N ALA A 346 36.82 -4.73 14.17
CA ALA A 346 36.59 -4.19 12.83
C ALA A 346 36.89 -5.22 11.72
N ILE A 347 37.99 -5.99 11.87
CA ILE A 347 38.37 -7.08 10.97
C ILE A 347 37.32 -8.19 11.01
N ASN A 348 36.91 -8.62 12.21
CA ASN A 348 35.89 -9.64 12.38
C ASN A 348 34.55 -9.21 11.76
N ALA A 349 34.16 -7.95 11.94
CA ALA A 349 32.95 -7.40 11.32
C ALA A 349 33.02 -7.40 9.78
N ALA A 350 34.15 -7.00 9.19
CA ALA A 350 34.34 -6.99 7.74
C ALA A 350 34.41 -8.41 7.14
N GLN A 351 35.04 -9.37 7.84
CA GLN A 351 35.01 -10.79 7.43
C GLN A 351 33.60 -11.37 7.49
N ALA A 352 32.83 -11.03 8.52
CA ALA A 352 31.43 -11.46 8.65
C ALA A 352 30.55 -10.85 7.55
N GLU A 353 30.75 -9.58 7.19
CA GLU A 353 30.05 -8.93 6.08
C GLU A 353 30.37 -9.61 4.73
N LYS A 354 31.65 -9.94 4.48
CA LYS A 354 32.08 -10.71 3.30
C LYS A 354 31.40 -12.08 3.23
N ALA A 355 31.46 -12.85 4.32
CA ALA A 355 30.87 -14.19 4.38
C ALA A 355 29.35 -14.18 4.22
N ALA A 356 28.65 -13.20 4.81
CA ALA A 356 27.20 -13.06 4.67
C ALA A 356 26.80 -12.69 3.22
N ALA A 357 27.48 -11.71 2.61
CA ALA A 357 27.21 -11.33 1.23
C ALA A 357 27.47 -12.48 0.25
N GLN A 358 28.53 -13.26 0.48
CA GLN A 358 28.85 -14.45 -0.32
C GLN A 358 27.81 -15.57 -0.12
N GLY A 359 27.45 -15.90 1.12
CA GLY A 359 26.47 -16.95 1.39
C GLY A 359 25.08 -16.62 0.85
N GLU A 360 24.65 -15.36 0.91
CA GLU A 360 23.41 -14.92 0.26
C GLU A 360 23.51 -15.04 -1.26
N LEU A 361 24.66 -14.73 -1.87
CA LEU A 361 24.89 -14.87 -3.31
C LEU A 361 24.82 -16.33 -3.76
N ASP A 362 25.38 -17.25 -2.96
CA ASP A 362 25.43 -18.69 -3.25
C ASP A 362 24.06 -19.37 -3.09
N GLN A 363 23.20 -18.85 -2.21
CA GLN A 363 21.83 -19.36 -1.97
C GLN A 363 20.77 -18.73 -2.86
N MET A 364 21.12 -17.78 -3.73
CA MET A 364 20.14 -17.15 -4.62
C MET A 364 19.56 -18.19 -5.58
N PRO A 365 18.23 -18.27 -5.72
CA PRO A 365 17.62 -19.16 -6.69
C PRO A 365 18.10 -18.80 -8.10
N HIS A 366 18.66 -19.79 -8.79
CA HIS A 366 18.94 -19.66 -10.21
C HIS A 366 17.61 -19.62 -10.95
N VAL A 367 17.29 -18.46 -11.53
CA VAL A 367 16.15 -18.35 -12.44
C VAL A 367 16.44 -19.23 -13.65
N ILE A 368 15.69 -20.33 -13.79
CA ILE A 368 15.76 -21.17 -14.97
C ILE A 368 15.22 -20.32 -16.13
N LYS A 369 16.12 -19.88 -17.01
CA LYS A 369 15.76 -19.18 -18.23
C LYS A 369 15.42 -20.23 -19.29
N LEU A 370 14.21 -20.16 -19.83
CA LEU A 370 13.81 -20.99 -20.95
C LEU A 370 14.33 -20.36 -22.24
N SER A 371 15.00 -21.17 -23.06
CA SER A 371 15.34 -20.85 -24.44
C SER A 371 14.08 -20.71 -25.30
N ALA A 372 14.22 -20.07 -26.47
CA ALA A 372 13.13 -19.99 -27.44
C ALA A 372 12.58 -21.39 -27.80
N LEU A 373 13.46 -22.37 -27.94
CA LEU A 373 13.09 -23.76 -28.23
C LEU A 373 12.31 -24.43 -27.09
N GLU A 374 12.64 -24.12 -25.83
CA GLU A 374 11.89 -24.61 -24.68
C GLU A 374 10.51 -23.96 -24.58
N PHE A 375 10.40 -22.65 -24.86
CA PHE A 375 9.09 -22.00 -25.00
C PHE A 375 8.29 -22.58 -26.16
N GLU A 376 8.91 -22.89 -27.30
CA GLU A 376 8.23 -23.54 -28.41
C GLU A 376 7.65 -24.88 -27.98
N LYS A 377 8.46 -25.77 -27.39
CA LYS A 377 8.00 -27.07 -26.89
C LYS A 377 6.90 -26.96 -25.84
N LEU A 378 6.98 -25.96 -24.98
CA LEU A 378 6.00 -25.72 -23.92
C LEU A 378 4.68 -25.18 -24.49
N ILE A 379 4.74 -24.31 -25.50
CA ILE A 379 3.56 -23.85 -26.24
C ILE A 379 2.91 -25.02 -27.00
N ASP A 380 3.71 -25.88 -27.64
CA ASP A 380 3.20 -27.06 -28.35
C ASP A 380 2.54 -28.08 -27.43
N SER A 381 3.04 -28.24 -26.20
CA SER A 381 2.47 -29.19 -25.24
C SER A 381 1.07 -28.81 -24.77
N PHE A 382 0.69 -27.53 -24.88
CA PHE A 382 -0.66 -27.07 -24.55
C PHE A 382 -1.68 -27.30 -25.67
N GLY A 383 -1.25 -27.51 -26.92
CA GLY A 383 -2.15 -27.69 -28.05
C GLY A 383 -3.01 -26.43 -28.31
N ASP A 384 -4.34 -26.56 -28.21
CA ASP A 384 -5.25 -25.42 -28.36
C ASP A 384 -5.30 -24.57 -27.07
N ILE A 385 -4.51 -23.50 -27.07
CA ILE A 385 -4.39 -22.58 -25.93
C ILE A 385 -5.74 -21.92 -25.59
N ALA A 386 -6.59 -21.63 -26.56
CA ALA A 386 -7.91 -21.04 -26.28
C ALA A 386 -8.76 -22.02 -25.47
N ALA A 387 -8.80 -23.28 -25.90
CA ALA A 387 -9.51 -24.34 -25.19
C ALA A 387 -8.94 -24.61 -23.78
N VAL A 388 -7.61 -24.55 -23.62
CA VAL A 388 -6.95 -24.68 -22.31
C VAL A 388 -7.34 -23.54 -21.37
N LEU A 389 -7.36 -22.29 -21.87
CA LEU A 389 -7.76 -21.12 -21.09
C LEU A 389 -9.24 -21.19 -20.69
N ASP A 390 -10.12 -21.63 -21.61
CA ASP A 390 -11.55 -21.78 -21.34
C ASP A 390 -11.87 -22.91 -20.35
N ALA A 391 -11.12 -24.03 -20.42
CA ALA A 391 -11.24 -25.16 -19.50
C ALA A 391 -10.61 -24.89 -18.12
N GLY A 392 -9.71 -23.90 -18.02
CA GLY A 392 -9.01 -23.55 -16.79
C GLY A 392 -9.95 -23.14 -15.66
N THR A 393 -9.58 -23.44 -14.42
CA THR A 393 -10.41 -23.01 -13.28
C THR A 393 -10.42 -21.48 -13.19
N PRO A 394 -11.47 -20.87 -12.61
CA PRO A 394 -11.50 -19.42 -12.39
C PRO A 394 -10.32 -18.90 -11.55
N TYR A 395 -9.72 -19.74 -10.70
CA TYR A 395 -8.53 -19.39 -9.93
C TYR A 395 -7.28 -19.30 -10.81
N ASP A 396 -7.08 -20.27 -11.70
CA ASP A 396 -5.92 -20.30 -12.59
C ASP A 396 -5.96 -19.12 -13.58
N ARG A 397 -7.14 -18.82 -14.12
CA ARG A 397 -7.35 -17.64 -14.97
C ARG A 397 -7.10 -16.34 -14.22
N ALA A 398 -7.61 -16.19 -13.00
CA ALA A 398 -7.34 -15.01 -12.20
C ALA A 398 -5.84 -14.83 -11.86
N ALA A 399 -5.10 -15.94 -11.69
CA ALA A 399 -3.66 -15.92 -11.50
C ALA A 399 -2.92 -15.50 -12.77
N LEU A 400 -3.33 -16.02 -13.93
CA LEU A 400 -2.81 -15.61 -15.24
C LEU A 400 -3.04 -14.12 -15.49
N ASP A 401 -4.28 -13.64 -15.31
CA ASP A 401 -4.62 -12.22 -15.46
C ASP A 401 -3.79 -11.31 -14.54
N ALA A 402 -3.47 -11.82 -13.35
CA ALA A 402 -2.60 -11.12 -12.41
C ALA A 402 -1.15 -11.05 -12.90
N ALA A 403 -0.60 -12.16 -13.39
CA ALA A 403 0.74 -12.22 -13.96
C ALA A 403 0.89 -11.32 -15.19
N LEU A 404 -0.16 -11.23 -16.02
CA LEU A 404 -0.21 -10.35 -17.20
C LEU A 404 -0.41 -8.86 -16.85
N ASN A 405 -0.60 -8.52 -15.57
CA ASN A 405 -1.03 -7.18 -15.14
C ASN A 405 -2.21 -6.66 -15.97
N LEU A 406 -3.23 -7.50 -16.15
CA LEU A 406 -4.39 -7.17 -16.94
C LEU A 406 -5.12 -5.96 -16.34
N GLU A 407 -5.43 -4.98 -17.20
CA GLU A 407 -6.28 -3.84 -16.89
C GLU A 407 -7.41 -3.73 -17.91
N ILE A 408 -8.63 -3.53 -17.43
CA ILE A 408 -9.83 -3.41 -18.27
C ILE A 408 -10.52 -2.09 -17.94
N ARG A 409 -10.74 -1.24 -18.95
CA ARG A 409 -11.55 -0.01 -18.87
C ARG A 409 -12.85 -0.21 -19.63
N TYR A 410 -13.96 -0.17 -18.91
CA TYR A 410 -15.28 -0.36 -19.50
C TYR A 410 -15.96 0.98 -19.78
N ARG A 411 -16.34 1.18 -21.05
CA ARG A 411 -17.11 2.33 -21.57
C ARG A 411 -18.56 1.93 -21.77
N PRO A 412 -19.47 2.26 -20.84
CA PRO A 412 -20.84 1.78 -20.90
C PRO A 412 -21.68 2.42 -22.01
N ARG A 413 -21.35 3.64 -22.47
CA ARG A 413 -22.06 4.29 -23.59
C ARG A 413 -21.78 3.58 -24.92
N GLU A 414 -20.52 3.21 -25.13
CA GLU A 414 -20.06 2.50 -26.33
C GLU A 414 -20.28 0.99 -26.22
N GLN A 415 -20.54 0.47 -25.02
CA GLN A 415 -20.55 -0.96 -24.71
C GLN A 415 -19.24 -1.64 -25.14
N VAL A 416 -18.11 -0.98 -24.88
CA VAL A 416 -16.77 -1.45 -25.23
C VAL A 416 -15.94 -1.60 -23.97
N ALA A 417 -15.22 -2.72 -23.86
CA ALA A 417 -14.17 -2.91 -22.86
C ALA A 417 -12.81 -2.80 -23.53
N ALA A 418 -12.08 -1.72 -23.23
CA ALA A 418 -10.69 -1.58 -23.62
C ALA A 418 -9.83 -2.41 -22.67
N VAL A 419 -9.17 -3.43 -23.21
CA VAL A 419 -8.29 -4.33 -22.47
C VAL A 419 -6.85 -3.97 -22.77
N SER A 420 -6.05 -3.90 -21.72
CA SER A 420 -4.61 -3.70 -21.83
C SER A 420 -3.87 -4.69 -20.94
N VAL A 421 -2.83 -5.30 -21.51
CA VAL A 421 -1.87 -6.15 -20.80
C VAL A 421 -0.55 -5.39 -20.79
N ARG A 422 0.05 -5.29 -19.61
CA ARG A 422 1.36 -4.67 -19.44
C ARG A 422 2.33 -5.72 -18.93
N VAL A 423 3.18 -6.21 -19.83
CA VAL A 423 4.38 -6.94 -19.40
C VAL A 423 5.33 -5.88 -18.84
N VAL A 424 5.34 -5.73 -17.52
CA VAL A 424 6.20 -4.76 -16.85
C VAL A 424 7.61 -5.33 -16.88
N ASN A 425 8.43 -4.82 -17.81
CA ASN A 425 9.87 -4.96 -17.73
C ASN A 425 10.36 -4.04 -16.60
N THR A 426 10.82 -4.62 -15.49
CA THR A 426 11.32 -3.85 -14.33
C THR A 426 12.75 -3.32 -14.53
N GLY A 427 13.36 -3.57 -15.69
CA GLY A 427 14.71 -3.12 -16.05
C GLY A 427 14.86 -1.69 -16.54
N VAL A 428 16.05 -1.14 -16.28
CA VAL A 428 16.45 0.24 -16.56
C VAL A 428 16.59 0.54 -18.08
N ARG A 429 16.31 -0.42 -18.97
CA ARG A 429 16.19 -0.20 -20.42
C ARG A 429 14.74 -0.34 -20.88
N ARG A 430 14.13 0.82 -21.14
CA ARG A 430 12.73 1.02 -21.51
C ARG A 430 12.35 0.28 -22.79
N GLY A 431 11.52 -0.75 -22.62
CA GLY A 431 10.55 -1.21 -23.60
C GLY A 431 9.29 -1.66 -22.85
N THR A 432 8.31 -0.78 -22.67
CA THR A 432 7.00 -1.20 -22.15
C THR A 432 6.16 -1.65 -23.34
N HIS A 433 6.14 -2.96 -23.60
CA HIS A 433 5.23 -3.53 -24.59
C HIS A 433 3.84 -3.57 -23.97
N THR A 434 3.07 -2.52 -24.21
CA THR A 434 1.65 -2.46 -23.84
C THR A 434 0.86 -3.02 -25.02
N SER A 435 0.29 -4.21 -24.83
CA SER A 435 -0.63 -4.77 -25.80
C SER A 435 -2.05 -4.37 -25.43
N THR A 436 -2.81 -3.86 -26.40
CA THR A 436 -4.20 -3.44 -26.17
C THR A 436 -5.13 -4.08 -27.18
N THR A 437 -6.38 -4.30 -26.77
CA THR A 437 -7.48 -4.71 -27.64
C THR A 437 -8.77 -4.05 -27.15
N GLN A 438 -9.80 -4.03 -28.01
CA GLN A 438 -11.14 -3.58 -27.64
C GLN A 438 -12.12 -4.74 -27.84
N ILE A 439 -12.83 -5.08 -26.77
CA ILE A 439 -13.90 -6.08 -26.80
C ILE A 439 -15.22 -5.32 -26.93
N ASP A 440 -15.93 -5.52 -28.04
CA ASP A 440 -17.29 -5.01 -28.23
C ASP A 440 -18.28 -5.93 -27.52
N VAL A 441 -18.81 -5.45 -26.40
CA VAL A 441 -19.70 -6.20 -25.51
C VAL A 441 -21.07 -6.43 -26.15
N ARG A 442 -21.45 -5.66 -27.19
CA ARG A 442 -22.72 -5.85 -27.94
C ARG A 442 -22.72 -7.10 -28.79
N LYS A 443 -21.56 -7.48 -29.33
CA LYS A 443 -21.44 -8.63 -30.24
C LYS A 443 -21.38 -9.97 -29.51
N CYS A 444 -21.22 -9.94 -28.19
CA CYS A 444 -21.05 -11.12 -27.34
C CYS A 444 -22.28 -11.43 -26.46
N ALA A 445 -23.33 -10.60 -26.55
CA ALA A 445 -24.51 -10.62 -25.68
C ALA A 445 -25.60 -11.59 -26.13
#